data_AF-A0A7C3Y0Y4-F1
#
_entry.id   AF-A0A7C3Y0Y4-F1
#
_cell.length_a   1.000
_cell.length_b   1.000
_cell.length_c   1.000
_cell.angle_alpha   90.00
_cell.angle_beta   90.00
_cell.angle_gamma   90.00
#
_symmetry.space_group_name_H-M   'P 1'
#
loop_
_entity.id
_entity.type
_entity.pdbx_description
1 polymer ?
#
loop_
_entity_poly.entity_id
_entity_poly.type
_entity_poly.pdbx_seq_one_letter_code
_entity_poly.pdbx_strand_id
1 'polypeptide(L)'
;MGILINLSGHPAPRGAEERFARIVSVPVPNIDIGNPEAIKSAALDLVKKVLEDADAADVLRRGEGAVMLPGATALGTAVLSLLVGLSGTFPKLYWAVKTAEGFFLSPALDLQALRLEGRALRGEA
;
A
#
# COMPACT_ATOMS: atom_id res chain seq x y z
N MET A 1 -4.95 6.86 15.97
CA MET A 1 -5.45 6.78 14.57
C MET A 1 -4.26 6.98 13.65
N GLY A 2 -4.06 6.12 12.66
CA GLY A 2 -2.87 6.14 11.80
C GLY A 2 -3.03 6.97 10.53
N ILE A 3 -2.08 6.84 9.60
CA ILE A 3 -2.11 7.42 8.26
C ILE A 3 -2.38 6.33 7.24
N LEU A 4 -3.33 6.56 6.33
CA LEU A 4 -3.55 5.70 5.17
C LEU A 4 -2.87 6.30 3.94
N ILE A 5 -1.97 5.55 3.31
CA ILE A 5 -1.36 5.91 2.03
C ILE A 5 -2.20 5.26 0.92
N ASN A 6 -2.95 6.07 0.19
CA ASN A 6 -3.84 5.64 -0.87
C ASN A 6 -3.14 5.76 -2.24
N LEU A 7 -2.69 4.61 -2.75
CA LEU A 7 -2.11 4.45 -4.09
C LEU A 7 -3.04 3.66 -5.01
N SER A 8 -4.35 3.60 -4.72
CA SER A 8 -5.29 2.80 -5.53
C SER A 8 -5.62 3.42 -6.88
N GLY A 9 -5.34 4.71 -7.07
CA GLY A 9 -5.79 5.49 -8.24
C GLY A 9 -7.24 5.97 -8.13
N HIS A 10 -7.90 5.71 -7.01
CA HIS A 10 -9.28 6.10 -6.73
C HIS A 10 -9.40 6.91 -5.43
N PRO A 11 -10.47 7.71 -5.26
CA PRO A 11 -10.78 8.32 -3.97
C PRO A 11 -10.86 7.28 -2.86
N ALA A 12 -10.47 7.67 -1.64
CA ALA A 12 -10.57 6.77 -0.50
C ALA A 12 -12.04 6.37 -0.26
N PRO A 13 -12.32 5.06 -0.03
CA PRO A 13 -13.68 4.59 0.16
C PRO A 13 -14.25 5.04 1.52
N ARG A 14 -15.58 4.91 1.67
CA ARG A 14 -16.26 5.22 2.93
C ARG A 14 -15.66 4.41 4.09
N GLY A 15 -15.61 5.03 5.27
CA GLY A 15 -15.01 4.45 6.48
C GLY A 15 -13.48 4.64 6.60
N ALA A 16 -12.81 5.18 5.58
CA ALA A 16 -11.39 5.52 5.69
C ALA A 16 -11.15 6.66 6.70
N GLU A 17 -11.95 7.73 6.64
CA GLU A 17 -11.85 8.89 7.53
C GLU A 17 -12.20 8.56 9.00
N GLU A 18 -13.02 7.53 9.22
CA GLU A 18 -13.35 7.05 10.57
C GLU A 18 -12.21 6.27 11.21
N ARG A 19 -11.35 5.63 10.41
CA ARG A 19 -10.27 4.74 10.87
C ARG A 19 -8.90 5.41 10.90
N PHE A 20 -8.69 6.41 10.05
CA PHE A 20 -7.41 7.08 9.88
C PHE A 20 -7.55 8.57 10.16
N ALA A 21 -6.58 9.13 10.87
CA ALA A 21 -6.55 10.56 11.15
C ALA A 21 -6.25 11.36 9.88
N ARG A 22 -5.58 10.72 8.91
CA ARG A 22 -5.12 11.35 7.69
C ARG A 22 -5.04 10.33 6.56
N ILE A 23 -5.35 10.80 5.35
CA ILE A 23 -5.26 10.02 4.12
C ILE A 23 -4.33 10.78 3.16
N VAL A 24 -3.22 10.15 2.78
CA VAL A 24 -2.28 10.66 1.80
C VAL A 24 -2.56 9.97 0.49
N SER A 25 -3.17 10.68 -0.46
CA SER A 25 -3.52 10.13 -1.77
C SER A 25 -2.51 10.58 -2.82
N VAL A 26 -1.87 9.61 -3.48
CA VAL A 26 -0.95 9.87 -4.59
C VAL A 26 -1.59 9.35 -5.88
N PRO A 27 -1.75 10.20 -6.91
CA PRO A 27 -2.30 9.78 -8.19
C PRO A 27 -1.46 8.68 -8.83
N VAL A 28 -2.14 7.64 -9.34
CA VAL A 28 -1.50 6.54 -10.06
C VAL A 28 -1.39 6.90 -11.54
N PRO A 29 -0.19 6.86 -12.14
CA PRO A 29 -0.02 7.17 -13.56
C PRO A 29 -0.65 6.09 -14.43
N ASN A 30 -1.11 6.47 -15.63
CA ASN A 30 -1.41 5.51 -16.68
C ASN A 30 -0.09 5.02 -17.28
N ILE A 31 0.15 3.71 -17.26
CA ILE A 31 1.41 3.11 -17.70
C ILE A 31 1.15 1.86 -18.54
N ASP A 32 2.10 1.54 -19.41
CA ASP A 32 2.11 0.25 -20.10
C ASP A 32 2.53 -0.86 -19.12
N ILE A 33 1.56 -1.61 -18.64
CA ILE A 33 1.78 -2.76 -17.74
C ILE A 33 2.41 -3.97 -18.44
N GLY A 34 2.55 -3.95 -19.77
CA GLY A 34 3.30 -4.94 -20.53
C GLY A 34 4.82 -4.69 -20.53
N ASN A 35 5.27 -3.52 -20.06
CA ASN A 35 6.68 -3.12 -20.06
C ASN A 35 7.27 -3.10 -18.63
N PRO A 36 8.19 -4.01 -18.29
CA PRO A 36 8.81 -4.07 -16.95
C PRO A 36 9.53 -2.79 -16.51
N GLU A 37 10.22 -2.10 -17.43
CA GLU A 37 10.92 -0.86 -17.07
C GLU A 37 9.95 0.31 -16.83
N ALA A 38 8.80 0.32 -17.52
CA ALA A 38 7.73 1.27 -17.23
C ALA A 38 7.14 1.04 -15.84
N ILE A 39 6.88 -0.22 -15.47
CA ILE A 39 6.41 -0.60 -14.12
C ILE A 39 7.41 -0.17 -13.04
N LYS A 40 8.68 -0.52 -13.21
CA LYS A 40 9.75 -0.17 -12.27
C LYS A 40 9.86 1.34 -12.07
N SER A 41 9.88 2.10 -13.18
CA SER A 41 9.98 3.56 -13.14
C SER A 41 8.78 4.18 -12.43
N ALA A 42 7.57 3.72 -12.74
CA ALA A 42 6.34 4.18 -12.10
C ALA A 42 6.24 3.83 -10.61
N ALA A 43 6.66 2.62 -10.22
CA ALA A 43 6.69 2.21 -8.82
C ALA A 43 7.66 3.08 -8.00
N LEU A 44 8.85 3.37 -8.54
CA LEU A 44 9.83 4.26 -7.90
C LEU A 44 9.28 5.69 -7.77
N ASP A 45 8.67 6.22 -8.83
CA ASP A 45 8.07 7.56 -8.83
C ASP A 45 6.93 7.67 -7.80
N LEU A 46 6.03 6.69 -7.75
CA LEU A 46 4.95 6.64 -6.76
C LEU A 46 5.48 6.66 -5.33
N VAL A 47 6.47 5.82 -5.03
CA VAL A 47 7.05 5.76 -3.68
C VAL A 47 7.78 7.06 -3.35
N LYS A 48 8.49 7.68 -4.29
CA LYS A 48 9.11 9.00 -4.08
C LYS A 48 8.08 10.07 -3.72
N LYS A 49 6.96 10.13 -4.44
CA LYS A 49 5.85 11.06 -4.15
C LYS A 49 5.23 10.83 -2.78
N VAL A 50 5.12 9.58 -2.33
CA VAL A 50 4.69 9.29 -0.96
C VAL A 50 5.69 9.85 0.05
N LEU A 51 6.99 9.76 -0.23
CA LEU A 51 8.05 10.24 0.66
C LEU A 51 8.23 11.77 0.67
N GLU A 52 7.60 12.50 -0.26
CA GLU A 52 7.51 13.97 -0.21
C GLU A 52 6.63 14.44 0.96
N ASP A 53 5.74 13.57 1.44
CA ASP A 53 4.96 13.80 2.65
C ASP A 53 5.73 13.34 3.90
N ALA A 54 6.08 14.28 4.77
CA ALA A 54 6.93 14.01 5.93
C ALA A 54 6.33 12.98 6.89
N ASP A 55 5.03 13.05 7.17
CA ASP A 55 4.37 12.13 8.09
C ASP A 55 4.24 10.74 7.46
N ALA A 56 3.92 10.66 6.16
CA ALA A 56 3.87 9.39 5.43
C ALA A 56 5.25 8.72 5.41
N ALA A 57 6.31 9.50 5.16
CA ALA A 57 7.67 9.00 5.17
C ALA A 57 8.08 8.47 6.55
N ASP A 58 7.70 9.15 7.62
CA ASP A 58 7.97 8.74 9.00
C ASP A 58 7.25 7.43 9.38
N VAL A 59 5.94 7.31 9.12
CA VAL A 59 5.21 6.05 9.40
C VAL A 59 5.71 4.87 8.57
N LEU A 60 6.15 5.10 7.34
CA LEU A 60 6.76 4.06 6.51
C LEU A 60 8.10 3.60 7.09
N ARG A 61 8.98 4.54 7.49
CA ARG A 61 10.28 4.19 8.08
C ARG A 61 10.14 3.41 9.39
N ARG A 62 9.10 3.67 10.19
CA ARG A 62 8.78 2.90 11.40
C ARG A 62 8.14 1.54 11.13
N GLY A 63 7.74 1.26 9.89
CA GLY A 63 7.03 0.02 9.56
C GLY A 63 5.56 0.00 9.99
N GLU A 64 4.97 1.16 10.26
CA GLU A 64 3.60 1.32 10.73
C GLU A 64 2.62 1.70 9.61
N GLY A 65 3.08 1.66 8.35
CA GLY A 65 2.32 2.09 7.19
C GLY A 65 1.05 1.27 6.97
N ALA A 66 -0.06 1.97 6.71
CA ALA A 66 -1.27 1.39 6.12
C ALA A 66 -1.37 1.84 4.67
N VAL A 67 -1.62 0.91 3.74
CA VAL A 67 -1.58 1.20 2.31
C VAL A 67 -2.78 0.61 1.56
N MET A 68 -3.24 1.34 0.54
CA MET A 68 -4.02 0.77 -0.56
C MET A 68 -3.13 0.75 -1.79
N LEU A 69 -2.86 -0.43 -2.35
CA LEU A 69 -1.98 -0.56 -3.50
C LEU A 69 -2.68 -0.21 -4.83
N PRO A 70 -1.92 0.11 -5.89
CA PRO A 70 -2.47 0.23 -7.24
C PRO A 70 -3.24 -1.03 -7.68
N GLY A 71 -4.35 -0.83 -8.38
CA GLY A 71 -5.20 -1.94 -8.87
C GLY A 71 -4.53 -2.84 -9.90
N ALA A 72 -3.51 -2.35 -10.60
CA ALA A 72 -2.70 -3.15 -11.51
C ALA A 72 -1.72 -4.02 -10.71
N THR A 73 -1.92 -5.34 -10.69
CA THR A 73 -1.15 -6.29 -9.86
C THR A 73 0.37 -6.12 -10.03
N ALA A 74 0.86 -5.99 -11.27
CA ALA A 74 2.29 -5.85 -11.55
C ALA A 74 2.90 -4.56 -10.95
N LEU A 75 2.14 -3.46 -10.97
CA LEU A 75 2.56 -2.20 -10.35
C LEU A 75 2.44 -2.29 -8.82
N GLY A 76 1.37 -2.89 -8.31
CA GLY A 76 1.13 -3.06 -6.87
C GLY A 76 2.22 -3.90 -6.20
N THR A 77 2.67 -4.98 -6.82
CA THR A 77 3.76 -5.81 -6.28
C THR A 77 5.09 -5.08 -6.28
N ALA A 78 5.41 -4.32 -7.33
CA ALA A 78 6.62 -3.50 -7.40
C ALA A 78 6.64 -2.43 -6.31
N VAL A 79 5.53 -1.70 -6.13
CA VAL A 79 5.36 -0.73 -5.03
C VAL A 79 5.53 -1.40 -3.67
N LEU A 80 4.84 -2.52 -3.43
CA LEU A 80 4.94 -3.25 -2.16
C LEU A 80 6.38 -3.66 -1.85
N SER A 81 7.12 -4.10 -2.87
CA SER A 81 8.52 -4.52 -2.75
C SER A 81 9.42 -3.35 -2.33
N LEU A 82 9.20 -2.17 -2.90
CA LEU A 82 9.92 -0.95 -2.51
C LEU A 82 9.58 -0.51 -1.09
N LEU A 83 8.31 -0.55 -0.70
CA LEU A 83 7.89 -0.19 0.66
C LEU A 83 8.57 -1.09 1.70
N VAL A 84 8.60 -2.40 1.47
CA VAL A 84 9.31 -3.35 2.34
C VAL A 84 10.81 -3.09 2.36
N GLY A 85 11.40 -2.73 1.22
CA GLY A 85 12.82 -2.35 1.13
C GLY A 85 13.15 -1.12 1.98
N LEU A 86 12.22 -0.17 2.11
CA LEU A 86 12.38 1.04 2.91
C LEU A 86 12.18 0.82 4.41
N SER A 87 11.17 0.03 4.78
CA SER A 87 10.73 -0.12 6.17
C SER A 87 11.27 -1.37 6.88
N GLY A 88 11.81 -2.33 6.13
CA GLY A 88 12.16 -3.67 6.63
C GLY A 88 10.95 -4.55 6.98
N THR A 89 9.72 -4.06 6.80
CA THR A 89 8.46 -4.68 7.24
C THR A 89 7.37 -4.54 6.17
N PHE A 90 6.41 -5.46 6.15
CA PHE A 90 5.25 -5.28 5.29
C PHE A 90 4.24 -4.31 5.91
N PRO A 91 3.65 -3.39 5.13
CA PRO A 91 2.57 -2.53 5.61
C PRO A 91 1.28 -3.32 5.80
N LYS A 92 0.34 -2.74 6.56
CA LYS A 92 -1.05 -3.21 6.60
C LYS A 92 -1.73 -2.87 5.27
N LEU A 93 -2.32 -3.87 4.62
CA LEU A 93 -2.97 -3.70 3.33
C LEU A 93 -4.48 -3.49 3.50
N TYR A 94 -5.02 -2.54 2.76
CA TYR A 94 -6.45 -2.27 2.64
C TYR A 94 -6.84 -2.19 1.15
N TRP A 95 -8.12 -2.37 0.87
CA TRP A 95 -8.68 -2.18 -0.46
C TRP A 95 -10.12 -1.68 -0.38
N ALA A 96 -10.61 -1.12 -1.48
CA ALA A 96 -12.01 -0.75 -1.61
C ALA A 96 -12.85 -2.00 -1.95
N VAL A 97 -13.92 -2.22 -1.20
CA VAL A 97 -14.90 -3.28 -1.43
C VAL A 97 -16.18 -2.64 -1.99
N LYS A 98 -16.61 -3.09 -3.17
CA LYS A 98 -17.87 -2.65 -3.77
C LYS A 98 -19.03 -3.37 -3.09
N THR A 99 -20.02 -2.60 -2.64
CA THR A 99 -21.28 -3.06 -2.03
C THR A 99 -22.47 -2.41 -2.75
N ALA A 100 -23.70 -2.72 -2.33
CA ALA A 100 -24.90 -2.10 -2.89
C ALA A 100 -24.97 -0.58 -2.58
N GLU A 101 -24.42 -0.17 -1.43
CA GLU A 101 -24.46 1.20 -0.90
C GLU A 101 -23.22 2.04 -1.28
N GLY A 102 -22.30 1.46 -2.05
CA GLY A 102 -21.08 2.12 -2.55
C GLY A 102 -19.79 1.36 -2.23
N PHE A 103 -18.67 2.08 -2.19
CA PHE A 103 -17.36 1.52 -1.86
C PHE A 103 -17.03 1.74 -0.38
N PHE A 104 -16.64 0.67 0.30
CA PHE A 104 -16.22 0.68 1.70
C PHE A 104 -14.78 0.20 1.84
N LEU A 105 -14.10 0.72 2.86
CA LEU A 105 -12.76 0.25 3.19
C LEU A 105 -12.82 -1.15 3.81
N SER A 106 -12.04 -2.09 3.26
CA SER A 106 -11.87 -3.43 3.81
C SER A 106 -11.37 -3.40 5.26
N PRO A 107 -11.52 -4.50 6.03
CA PRO A 107 -10.63 -4.77 7.16
C PRO A 107 -9.15 -4.79 6.71
N ALA A 108 -8.24 -4.58 7.65
CA ALA A 108 -6.81 -4.64 7.39
C ALA A 108 -6.36 -6.08 7.16
N LEU A 109 -5.51 -6.30 6.16
CA LEU A 109 -4.71 -7.50 6.06
C LEU A 109 -3.30 -7.22 6.61
N ASP A 110 -2.91 -7.94 7.66
CA ASP A 110 -1.58 -7.83 8.25
C ASP A 110 -0.58 -8.71 7.50
N LEU A 111 0.04 -8.12 6.48
CA LEU A 111 1.04 -8.81 5.66
C LEU A 111 2.32 -9.15 6.44
N GLN A 112 2.63 -8.40 7.50
CA GLN A 112 3.80 -8.69 8.32
C GLN A 112 3.57 -9.93 9.17
N ALA A 113 2.37 -10.11 9.74
CA ALA A 113 1.97 -11.35 10.41
C ALA A 113 2.09 -12.55 9.45
N LEU A 114 1.53 -12.45 8.23
CA LEU A 114 1.65 -13.50 7.22
C LEU A 114 3.10 -13.83 6.85
N ARG A 115 3.99 -12.83 6.76
CA ARG A 115 5.43 -13.05 6.53
C ARG A 115 6.06 -13.84 7.69
N LEU A 116 5.71 -13.54 8.93
CA LEU A 116 6.26 -14.22 10.11
C LEU A 116 5.75 -15.65 10.21
N GLU A 117 4.46 -15.89 9.95
CA GLU A 117 3.89 -17.24 9.83
C GLU A 117 4.59 -18.04 8.72
N GLY A 118 4.73 -17.46 7.52
CA GLY A 118 5.45 -18.11 6.42
C GLY A 118 6.94 -18.35 6.70
N ARG A 119 7.55 -17.59 7.62
CA ARG A 119 8.92 -17.87 8.12
C ARG A 119 8.94 -19.08 9.03
N ALA A 120 7.95 -19.24 9.91
CA ALA A 120 7.86 -20.39 10.81
C ALA A 120 7.79 -21.71 10.03
N LEU A 121 7.07 -21.73 8.89
CA LEU A 121 6.99 -22.90 8.01
C LEU A 121 8.35 -23.39 7.49
N ARG A 122 9.38 -22.53 7.43
CA ARG A 122 10.75 -22.96 7.05
C ARG A 122 11.45 -23.77 8.13
N GLY A 123 11.08 -23.58 9.39
CA GLY A 123 11.64 -24.31 10.52
C GLY A 123 10.97 -25.66 10.76
N GLU A 124 9.89 -25.97 10.05
CA GLU A 124 9.14 -27.23 10.12
C GLU A 124 9.46 -28.19 8.96
N ALA A 125 10.45 -27.83 8.12
CA ALA A 125 10.91 -28.61 6.96
C ALA A 125 12.24 -29.32 7.21
#